data_AF-A0A316FBJ6-F1
#
_entry.id   AF-A0A316FBJ6-F1
#
_cell.length_a   1.000
_cell.length_b   1.000
_cell.length_c   1.000
_cell.angle_alpha   90.00
_cell.angle_beta   90.00
_cell.angle_gamma   90.00
#
_symmetry.space_group_name_H-M   'P 1'
#
loop_
_entity.id
_entity.type
_entity.pdbx_description
1 polymer ?
#
loop_
_entity_poly.entity_id
_entity_poly.type
_entity_poly.pdbx_seq_one_letter_code
_entity_poly.pdbx_strand_id
1 'polypeptide(L)'
;MAERKATIPSLVIEAWRAAPRVLRRLAIWMWAIGFPVGALLIVADLRGWWDGYQFIPNIAAEVLSGMLTLPIALVIIGQLAEYQVKALERERLHSRFVSTRRQLVTAARITREQIEGVTRDVEASTNEFVRAAKIDDGQLVDPIAANAAAHTLHTQMDGRQWLMYERIMTPLRILGSHLQTLLLERDRDGDLTEETTRFARLWLDLESALAAQHQIMTIGQNLFGQQPALYPRSVAKADRLRDVAVEHVRTIDRLTELCRELEDQAGGEQPALTR
;
A
#
# COMPACT_ATOMS: atom_id res chain seq x y z
N MET A 1 -0.48 -9.76 -24.45
CA MET A 1 -0.58 -11.23 -24.30
C MET A 1 -1.92 -11.68 -24.85
N ALA A 2 -1.94 -12.57 -25.84
CA ALA A 2 -3.19 -13.05 -26.42
C ALA A 2 -3.91 -13.96 -25.42
N GLU A 3 -5.13 -13.59 -25.01
CA GLU A 3 -6.04 -14.46 -24.26
C GLU A 3 -6.27 -15.75 -25.06
N ARG A 4 -5.66 -16.87 -24.64
CA ARG A 4 -6.08 -18.17 -25.12
C ARG A 4 -7.51 -18.39 -24.62
N LYS A 5 -8.49 -18.37 -25.53
CA LYS A 5 -9.87 -18.78 -25.23
C LYS A 5 -9.84 -20.18 -24.61
N ALA A 6 -10.04 -20.25 -23.30
CA ALA A 6 -10.08 -21.50 -22.57
C ALA A 6 -11.26 -22.33 -23.09
N THR A 7 -10.96 -23.47 -23.72
CA THR A 7 -11.98 -24.44 -24.12
C THR A 7 -12.49 -25.20 -22.88
N ILE A 8 -13.76 -25.59 -22.88
CA ILE A 8 -14.38 -26.40 -21.80
C ILE A 8 -13.49 -27.59 -21.37
N PRO A 9 -12.92 -28.42 -22.27
CA PRO A 9 -12.01 -29.49 -21.88
C PRO A 9 -10.71 -29.03 -21.20
N SER A 10 -10.14 -27.87 -21.60
CA SER A 10 -8.93 -27.36 -20.93
C SER A 10 -9.22 -26.88 -19.51
N LEU A 11 -10.40 -26.30 -19.28
CA LEU A 11 -10.86 -25.92 -17.93
C LEU A 11 -11.03 -27.15 -17.04
N VAL A 12 -11.60 -28.25 -17.54
CA VAL A 12 -11.78 -29.48 -16.77
C VAL A 12 -10.43 -30.16 -16.44
N ILE A 13 -9.47 -30.12 -17.37
CA ILE A 13 -8.13 -30.69 -17.14
C ILE A 13 -7.35 -29.86 -16.11
N GLU A 14 -7.39 -28.53 -16.20
CA GLU A 14 -6.82 -27.65 -15.19
C GLU A 14 -7.50 -27.85 -13.83
N ALA A 15 -8.83 -27.98 -13.84
CA ALA A 15 -9.61 -28.27 -12.65
C ALA A 15 -9.20 -29.55 -11.95
N TRP A 16 -9.03 -30.61 -12.72
CA TRP A 16 -8.58 -31.89 -12.21
C TRP A 16 -7.15 -31.83 -11.67
N ARG A 17 -6.27 -31.03 -12.26
CA ARG A 17 -4.88 -30.88 -11.79
C ARG A 17 -4.80 -30.08 -10.50
N ALA A 18 -5.60 -29.03 -10.36
CA ALA A 18 -5.64 -28.19 -9.17
C ALA A 18 -6.37 -28.86 -7.99
N ALA A 19 -7.29 -29.78 -8.25
CA ALA A 19 -8.09 -30.42 -7.20
C ALA A 19 -7.23 -31.14 -6.13
N PRO A 20 -7.65 -31.08 -4.84
CA PRO A 20 -6.99 -31.78 -3.74
C PRO A 20 -6.76 -33.27 -4.04
N ARG A 21 -5.58 -33.79 -3.64
CA ARG A 21 -5.19 -35.19 -3.90
C ARG A 21 -6.22 -36.20 -3.38
N VAL A 22 -6.93 -35.88 -2.30
CA VAL A 22 -7.98 -36.72 -1.71
C VAL A 22 -9.18 -36.84 -2.64
N LEU A 23 -9.68 -35.72 -3.18
CA LEU A 23 -10.81 -35.70 -4.11
C LEU A 23 -10.48 -36.45 -5.41
N ARG A 24 -9.26 -36.26 -5.93
CA ARG A 24 -8.79 -37.02 -7.11
C ARG A 24 -8.75 -38.52 -6.84
N ARG A 25 -8.25 -38.95 -5.67
CA ARG A 25 -8.22 -40.37 -5.30
C ARG A 25 -9.63 -40.95 -5.20
N LEU A 26 -10.55 -40.24 -4.53
CA LEU A 26 -11.95 -40.65 -4.42
C LEU A 26 -12.59 -40.82 -5.81
N ALA A 27 -12.41 -39.84 -6.68
CA ALA A 27 -12.93 -39.85 -8.03
C ALA A 27 -12.36 -41.02 -8.87
N ILE A 28 -11.04 -41.26 -8.80
CA ILE A 28 -10.40 -42.40 -9.45
C ILE A 28 -10.97 -43.72 -8.92
N TRP A 29 -11.14 -43.87 -7.61
CA TRP A 29 -11.74 -45.06 -7.00
C TRP A 29 -13.18 -45.28 -7.47
N MET A 30 -13.99 -44.22 -7.48
CA MET A 30 -15.38 -44.28 -7.93
C MET A 30 -15.48 -44.65 -9.40
N TRP A 31 -14.62 -44.11 -10.27
CA TRP A 31 -14.59 -44.50 -11.69
C TRP A 31 -14.03 -45.90 -11.89
N ALA A 32 -12.99 -46.30 -11.15
CA ALA A 32 -12.40 -47.63 -11.23
C ALA A 32 -13.39 -48.73 -10.82
N ILE A 33 -14.33 -48.44 -9.93
CA ILE A 33 -15.42 -49.36 -9.56
C ILE A 33 -16.62 -49.21 -10.51
N GLY A 34 -17.00 -47.97 -10.83
CA GLY A 34 -18.19 -47.66 -11.62
C GLY A 34 -18.10 -48.14 -13.07
N PHE A 35 -16.94 -48.03 -13.73
CA PHE A 35 -16.78 -48.51 -15.11
C PHE A 35 -16.95 -50.04 -15.24
N PRO A 36 -16.27 -50.87 -14.45
CA PRO A 36 -16.47 -52.32 -14.47
C PRO A 36 -17.90 -52.74 -14.12
N VAL A 37 -18.50 -52.12 -13.09
CA VAL A 37 -19.89 -52.40 -12.70
C VAL A 37 -20.86 -52.01 -13.83
N GLY A 38 -20.64 -50.86 -14.48
CA GLY A 38 -21.42 -50.42 -15.63
C GLY A 38 -21.34 -51.38 -16.80
N ALA A 39 -20.12 -51.84 -17.14
CA ALA A 39 -19.91 -52.82 -18.20
C ALA A 39 -20.62 -54.15 -17.88
N LEU A 40 -20.56 -54.62 -16.64
CA LEU A 40 -21.26 -55.83 -16.20
C LEU A 40 -22.78 -55.68 -16.29
N LEU A 41 -23.33 -54.53 -15.93
CA LEU A 41 -24.77 -54.25 -16.03
C LEU A 41 -25.24 -54.26 -17.49
N ILE A 42 -24.48 -53.64 -18.40
CA ILE A 42 -24.78 -53.68 -19.85
C ILE A 42 -24.74 -55.11 -20.37
N VAL A 43 -23.73 -55.90 -20.00
CA VAL A 43 -23.62 -57.31 -20.41
C VAL A 43 -24.76 -58.16 -19.85
N ALA A 44 -25.17 -57.92 -18.60
CA ALA A 44 -26.30 -58.60 -17.96
C ALA A 44 -27.62 -58.28 -18.67
N ASP A 45 -27.80 -57.02 -19.07
CA ASP A 45 -28.98 -56.56 -19.81
C ASP A 45 -29.06 -57.20 -21.20
N LEU A 46 -27.95 -57.21 -21.95
CA LEU A 46 -27.87 -57.86 -23.26
C LEU A 46 -28.11 -59.38 -23.22
N ARG A 47 -27.86 -60.02 -22.06
CA ARG A 47 -28.09 -61.46 -21.85
C ARG A 47 -29.46 -61.79 -21.28
N GLY A 48 -30.33 -60.80 -21.08
CA GLY A 48 -31.67 -61.01 -20.52
C GLY A 48 -31.67 -61.46 -19.06
N TRP A 49 -30.60 -61.20 -18.29
CA TRP A 49 -30.50 -61.63 -16.90
C TRP A 49 -31.54 -60.98 -15.97
N TRP A 50 -32.17 -59.90 -16.44
CA TRP A 50 -33.16 -59.13 -15.68
C TRP A 50 -34.61 -59.55 -15.95
N ASP A 51 -34.86 -60.62 -16.72
CA ASP A 51 -36.23 -61.09 -17.01
C ASP A 51 -37.00 -61.31 -15.70
N GLY A 52 -38.00 -60.44 -15.44
CA GLY A 52 -38.83 -60.42 -14.24
C GLY A 52 -38.46 -59.38 -13.16
N TYR A 53 -37.31 -58.70 -13.26
CA TYR A 53 -36.80 -57.76 -12.24
C TYR A 53 -36.36 -56.40 -12.81
N GLN A 54 -37.29 -55.67 -13.46
CA GLN A 54 -37.00 -54.37 -14.09
C GLN A 54 -36.55 -53.25 -13.11
N PHE A 55 -36.76 -53.43 -11.81
CA PHE A 55 -36.38 -52.45 -10.78
C PHE A 55 -34.87 -52.37 -10.53
N ILE A 56 -34.16 -53.49 -10.63
CA ILE A 56 -32.71 -53.58 -10.34
C ILE A 56 -31.85 -52.77 -11.32
N PRO A 57 -32.04 -52.87 -12.65
CA PRO A 57 -31.26 -52.07 -13.60
C PRO A 57 -31.50 -50.56 -13.43
N ASN A 58 -32.70 -50.13 -13.01
CA ASN A 58 -32.98 -48.72 -12.72
C ASN A 58 -32.16 -48.19 -11.53
N ILE A 59 -32.17 -48.90 -10.38
CA ILE A 59 -31.34 -48.51 -9.23
C ILE A 59 -29.87 -48.52 -9.63
N ALA A 60 -29.43 -49.55 -10.35
CA ALA A 60 -28.04 -49.69 -10.73
C ALA A 60 -27.59 -48.54 -11.65
N ALA A 61 -28.45 -48.11 -12.58
CA ALA A 61 -28.20 -46.96 -13.44
C ALA A 61 -28.14 -45.64 -12.64
N GLU A 62 -29.01 -45.42 -11.67
CA GLU A 62 -28.96 -44.24 -10.79
C GLU A 62 -27.67 -44.20 -9.95
N VAL A 63 -27.29 -45.33 -9.35
CA VAL A 63 -26.05 -45.45 -8.58
C VAL A 63 -24.84 -45.20 -9.48
N LEU A 64 -24.81 -45.76 -10.69
CA LEU A 64 -23.71 -45.54 -11.64
C LEU A 64 -23.63 -44.07 -12.07
N SER A 65 -24.78 -43.46 -12.34
CA SER A 65 -24.89 -42.05 -12.69
C SER A 65 -24.34 -41.17 -11.57
N GLY A 66 -24.72 -41.44 -10.32
CA GLY A 66 -24.16 -40.76 -9.14
C GLY A 66 -22.65 -40.96 -9.00
N MET A 67 -22.15 -42.18 -9.22
CA MET A 67 -20.71 -42.47 -9.14
C MET A 67 -19.88 -41.76 -10.22
N LEU A 68 -20.47 -41.46 -11.37
CA LEU A 68 -19.79 -40.73 -12.44
C LEU A 68 -19.91 -39.21 -12.28
N THR A 69 -21.10 -38.72 -11.95
CA THR A 69 -21.42 -37.28 -11.92
C THR A 69 -20.95 -36.59 -10.64
N LEU A 70 -21.05 -37.23 -9.48
CA LEU A 70 -20.73 -36.63 -8.18
C LEU A 70 -19.26 -36.18 -8.05
N PRO A 71 -18.25 -36.96 -8.47
CA PRO A 71 -16.86 -36.52 -8.44
C PRO A 71 -16.58 -35.35 -9.37
N ILE A 72 -17.20 -35.34 -10.55
CA ILE A 72 -17.08 -34.25 -11.52
C ILE A 72 -17.67 -32.97 -10.92
N ALA A 73 -18.87 -33.07 -10.34
CA ALA A 73 -19.52 -31.95 -9.66
C ALA A 73 -18.68 -31.42 -8.50
N LEU A 74 -18.11 -32.29 -7.67
CA LEU A 74 -17.23 -31.91 -6.56
C LEU A 74 -15.97 -31.17 -7.02
N VAL A 75 -15.33 -31.60 -8.11
CA VAL A 75 -14.15 -30.93 -8.67
C VAL A 75 -14.51 -29.55 -9.21
N ILE A 76 -15.61 -29.44 -9.94
CA ILE A 76 -16.08 -28.16 -10.49
C ILE A 76 -16.49 -27.20 -9.37
N ILE A 77 -17.24 -27.66 -8.37
CA ILE A 77 -17.64 -26.85 -7.21
C ILE A 77 -16.42 -26.42 -6.40
N GLY A 78 -15.44 -27.30 -6.19
CA GLY A 78 -14.19 -26.95 -5.50
C GLY A 78 -13.42 -25.83 -6.22
N GLN A 79 -13.33 -25.92 -7.55
CA GLN A 79 -12.73 -24.85 -8.34
C GLN A 79 -13.51 -23.54 -8.28
N LEU A 80 -14.84 -23.59 -8.42
CA LEU A 80 -15.70 -22.42 -8.30
C LEU A 80 -15.55 -21.76 -6.93
N ALA A 81 -15.45 -22.54 -5.86
CA ALA A 81 -15.22 -22.03 -4.52
C ALA A 81 -13.85 -21.35 -4.41
N GLU A 82 -12.78 -21.96 -4.92
CA GLU A 82 -11.44 -21.35 -4.93
C GLU A 82 -11.41 -20.05 -5.77
N TYR A 83 -12.07 -20.03 -6.92
CA TYR A 83 -12.19 -18.83 -7.75
C TYR A 83 -12.98 -17.73 -7.04
N GLN A 84 -14.08 -18.07 -6.37
CA GLN A 84 -14.88 -17.12 -5.60
C GLN A 84 -14.09 -16.55 -4.41
N VAL A 85 -13.33 -17.39 -3.69
CA VAL A 85 -12.46 -16.92 -2.59
C VAL A 85 -11.43 -15.94 -3.12
N LYS A 86 -10.73 -16.27 -4.21
CA LYS A 86 -9.75 -15.35 -4.83
C LYS A 86 -10.38 -14.06 -5.34
N ALA A 87 -11.57 -14.13 -5.93
CA ALA A 87 -12.29 -12.94 -6.39
C ALA A 87 -12.67 -12.03 -5.21
N LEU A 88 -13.18 -12.60 -4.13
CA LEU A 88 -13.51 -11.87 -2.90
C LEU A 88 -12.27 -11.30 -2.21
N GLU A 89 -11.15 -12.03 -2.22
CA GLU A 89 -9.86 -11.55 -1.69
C GLU A 89 -9.36 -10.33 -2.48
N ARG A 90 -9.42 -10.38 -3.81
CA ARG A 90 -9.05 -9.24 -4.67
C ARG A 90 -9.93 -8.03 -4.42
N GLU A 91 -11.24 -8.22 -4.31
CA GLU A 91 -12.18 -7.12 -4.04
C GLU A 91 -11.95 -6.50 -2.65
N ARG A 92 -11.70 -7.33 -1.64
CA ARG A 92 -11.34 -6.86 -0.29
C ARG A 92 -10.02 -6.11 -0.28
N LEU A 93 -9.01 -6.60 -1.00
CA LEU A 93 -7.71 -5.96 -1.13
C LEU A 93 -7.84 -4.59 -1.81
N HIS A 94 -8.61 -4.53 -2.90
CA HIS A 94 -8.92 -3.29 -3.60
C HIS A 94 -9.65 -2.28 -2.69
N SER A 95 -10.69 -2.71 -1.98
CA SER A 95 -11.45 -1.86 -1.05
C SER A 95 -10.57 -1.31 0.08
N ARG A 96 -9.71 -2.15 0.66
CA ARG A 96 -8.72 -1.72 1.66
C ARG A 96 -7.76 -0.70 1.09
N PHE A 97 -7.20 -0.96 -0.09
CA PHE A 97 -6.29 -0.03 -0.77
C PHE A 97 -6.95 1.34 -0.99
N VAL A 98 -8.15 1.38 -1.56
CA VAL A 98 -8.88 2.64 -1.82
C VAL A 98 -9.17 3.38 -0.51
N SER A 99 -9.61 2.66 0.53
CA SER A 99 -9.88 3.23 1.86
C SER A 99 -8.61 3.84 2.48
N THR A 100 -7.50 3.09 2.52
CA THR A 100 -6.23 3.56 3.06
C THR A 100 -5.68 4.74 2.26
N ARG A 101 -5.81 4.71 0.93
CA ARG A 101 -5.40 5.84 0.07
C ARG A 101 -6.17 7.11 0.42
N ARG A 102 -7.50 7.04 0.59
CA ARG A 102 -8.32 8.18 1.01
C ARG A 102 -7.94 8.72 2.39
N GLN A 103 -7.66 7.82 3.33
CA GLN A 103 -7.19 8.21 4.67
C GLN A 103 -5.84 8.92 4.59
N LEU A 104 -4.92 8.41 3.78
CA LEU A 104 -3.59 8.99 3.58
C LEU A 104 -3.67 10.40 2.98
N VAL A 105 -4.55 10.59 2.00
CA VAL A 105 -4.83 11.91 1.40
C VAL A 105 -5.41 12.89 2.41
N THR A 106 -6.34 12.42 3.23
CA THR A 106 -6.91 13.24 4.31
C THR A 106 -5.84 13.64 5.32
N ALA A 107 -4.96 12.70 5.69
CA ALA A 107 -3.84 12.97 6.57
C ALA A 107 -2.86 13.96 5.94
N ALA A 108 -2.52 13.81 4.65
CA ALA A 108 -1.63 14.73 3.93
C ALA A 108 -2.19 16.15 3.88
N ARG A 109 -3.49 16.31 3.65
CA ARG A 109 -4.16 17.61 3.69
C ARG A 109 -4.08 18.24 5.08
N ILE A 110 -4.40 17.49 6.13
CA ILE A 110 -4.33 17.98 7.52
C ILE A 110 -2.89 18.39 7.85
N THR A 111 -1.91 17.57 7.46
CA THR A 111 -0.49 17.87 7.63
C THR A 111 -0.09 19.15 6.90
N ARG A 112 -0.50 19.31 5.63
CA ARG A 112 -0.22 20.51 4.84
C ARG A 112 -0.80 21.76 5.49
N GLU A 113 -2.09 21.72 5.86
CA GLU A 113 -2.76 22.86 6.52
C GLU A 113 -2.06 23.26 7.83
N GLN A 114 -1.58 22.29 8.60
CA GLN A 114 -0.85 22.54 9.84
C GLN A 114 0.57 23.05 9.60
N ILE A 115 1.27 22.52 8.58
CA ILE A 115 2.60 23.00 8.17
C ILE A 115 2.49 24.43 7.67
N GLU A 116 1.58 24.74 6.73
CA GLU A 116 1.35 26.09 6.19
C GLU A 116 1.02 27.12 7.27
N GLY A 117 0.35 26.70 8.35
CA GLY A 117 0.07 27.53 9.52
C GLY A 117 1.33 27.94 10.29
N VAL A 118 2.37 27.10 10.28
CA VAL A 118 3.64 27.30 11.00
C VAL A 118 4.75 27.85 10.08
N THR A 119 4.70 27.55 8.77
CA THR A 119 5.72 27.93 7.78
C THR A 119 5.98 29.43 7.77
N ARG A 120 4.94 30.26 7.86
CA ARG A 120 5.10 31.74 7.83
C ARG A 120 5.98 32.26 8.97
N ASP A 121 5.83 31.69 10.16
CA ASP A 121 6.60 32.12 11.34
C ASP A 121 8.04 31.59 11.29
N VAL A 122 8.22 30.38 10.76
CA VAL A 122 9.52 29.76 10.53
C VAL A 122 10.31 30.48 9.43
N GLU A 123 9.66 30.85 8.33
CA GLU A 123 10.27 31.65 7.25
C GLU A 123 10.68 33.03 7.74
N ALA A 124 9.80 33.72 8.47
CA ALA A 124 10.09 35.05 9.00
C ALA A 124 11.30 35.03 9.93
N SER A 125 11.34 34.09 10.88
CA SER A 125 12.46 33.93 11.82
C SER A 125 13.75 33.47 11.14
N THR A 126 13.66 32.60 10.14
CA THR A 126 14.81 32.18 9.31
C THR A 126 15.39 33.35 8.52
N ASN A 127 14.54 34.13 7.84
CA ASN A 127 14.97 35.30 7.07
C ASN A 127 15.61 36.37 7.96
N GLU A 128 15.06 36.59 9.15
CA GLU A 128 15.63 37.50 10.15
C GLU A 128 17.02 37.02 10.59
N PHE A 129 17.17 35.72 10.86
CA PHE A 129 18.46 35.14 11.23
C PHE A 129 19.47 35.21 10.09
N VAL A 130 19.11 34.85 8.87
CA VAL A 130 19.99 34.93 7.68
C VAL A 130 20.47 36.36 7.46
N ARG A 131 19.57 37.35 7.62
CA ARG A 131 19.91 38.78 7.50
C ARG A 131 20.86 39.23 8.61
N ALA A 132 20.62 38.81 9.85
CA ALA A 132 21.43 39.19 11.00
C ALA A 132 22.80 38.49 11.02
N ALA A 133 22.87 37.25 10.53
CA ALA A 133 24.10 36.46 10.39
C ALA A 133 24.93 36.84 9.15
N LYS A 134 24.74 38.06 8.61
CA LYS A 134 25.53 38.55 7.48
C LYS A 134 27.00 38.68 7.88
N ILE A 135 27.87 38.18 7.00
CA ILE A 135 29.32 38.25 7.15
C ILE A 135 29.84 39.33 6.20
N ASP A 136 30.68 40.21 6.72
CA ASP A 136 31.40 41.26 5.98
C ASP A 136 32.86 41.29 6.46
N ASP A 137 33.80 41.38 5.52
CA ASP A 137 35.25 41.30 5.77
C ASP A 137 35.68 40.17 6.73
N GLY A 138 35.07 38.99 6.58
CA GLY A 138 35.37 37.82 7.43
C GLY A 138 34.93 37.97 8.88
N GLN A 139 33.98 38.87 9.18
CA GLN A 139 33.37 39.04 10.50
C GLN A 139 31.85 39.13 10.42
N LEU A 140 31.18 38.74 11.50
CA LEU A 140 29.74 38.99 11.65
C LEU A 140 29.47 40.49 11.81
N VAL A 141 28.59 41.02 10.95
CA VAL A 141 28.21 42.44 10.93
C VAL A 141 27.50 42.84 12.22
N ASP A 142 26.58 42.01 12.70
CA ASP A 142 25.85 42.25 13.95
C ASP A 142 25.66 40.94 14.75
N PRO A 143 26.64 40.58 15.60
CA PRO A 143 26.56 39.39 16.43
C PRO A 143 25.41 39.43 17.45
N ILE A 144 24.97 40.62 17.88
CA ILE A 144 23.91 40.76 18.88
C ILE A 144 22.56 40.42 18.23
N ALA A 145 22.26 41.03 17.09
CA ALA A 145 21.07 40.70 16.32
C ALA A 145 21.08 39.23 15.88
N ALA A 146 22.24 38.70 15.46
CA ALA A 146 22.35 37.30 15.06
C ALA A 146 22.05 36.33 16.21
N ASN A 147 22.51 36.63 17.44
CA ASN A 147 22.18 35.82 18.62
C ASN A 147 20.71 35.90 19.01
N ALA A 148 20.11 37.10 18.94
CA ALA A 148 18.69 37.27 19.23
C ALA A 148 17.82 36.49 18.22
N ALA A 149 18.11 36.62 16.93
CA ALA A 149 17.41 35.89 15.88
C ALA A 149 17.65 34.37 15.97
N ALA A 150 18.87 33.93 16.32
CA ALA A 150 19.17 32.51 16.56
C ALA A 150 18.36 31.95 17.74
N HIS A 151 18.13 32.74 18.79
CA HIS A 151 17.29 32.33 19.91
C HIS A 151 15.81 32.21 19.51
N THR A 152 15.29 33.16 18.73
CA THR A 152 13.94 33.07 18.17
C THR A 152 13.77 31.85 17.25
N LEU A 153 14.74 31.56 16.39
CA LEU A 153 14.70 30.38 15.53
C LEU A 153 14.82 29.09 16.35
N HIS A 154 15.63 29.08 17.41
CA HIS A 154 15.72 27.95 18.33
C HIS A 154 14.39 27.63 19.02
N THR A 155 13.64 28.64 19.46
CA THR A 155 12.34 28.41 20.11
C THR A 155 11.29 27.88 19.14
N GLN A 156 11.39 28.23 17.85
CA GLN A 156 10.60 27.59 16.80
C GLN A 156 11.04 26.14 16.59
N MET A 157 12.35 25.85 16.64
CA MET A 157 12.86 24.47 16.54
C MET A 157 12.74 23.64 17.84
N ASP A 158 12.16 24.19 18.90
CA ASP A 158 12.13 23.56 20.23
C ASP A 158 11.25 22.30 20.28
N GLY A 159 11.48 21.46 21.30
CA GLY A 159 10.89 20.14 21.48
C GLY A 159 9.35 20.11 21.47
N ARG A 160 8.66 21.24 21.70
CA ARG A 160 7.20 21.34 21.56
C ARG A 160 6.74 21.36 20.11
N GLN A 161 7.43 22.09 19.24
CA GLN A 161 7.17 22.03 17.79
C GLN A 161 7.58 20.67 17.23
N TRP A 162 8.63 20.06 17.77
CA TRP A 162 9.02 18.69 17.46
C TRP A 162 7.92 17.68 17.78
N LEU A 163 7.32 17.74 18.97
CA LEU A 163 6.20 16.87 19.35
C LEU A 163 4.97 17.10 18.48
N MET A 164 4.72 18.35 18.09
CA MET A 164 3.67 18.68 17.13
C MET A 164 3.97 18.06 15.77
N TYR A 165 5.19 18.23 15.25
CA TYR A 165 5.63 17.63 13.99
C TYR A 165 5.52 16.10 14.01
N GLU A 166 6.05 15.42 15.02
CA GLU A 166 5.90 13.97 15.21
C GLU A 166 4.42 13.54 15.25
N ARG A 167 3.56 14.28 15.94
CA ARG A 167 2.12 13.98 16.01
C ARG A 167 1.42 14.16 14.67
N ILE A 168 1.83 15.14 13.88
CA ILE A 168 1.30 15.42 12.55
C ILE A 168 1.81 14.38 11.55
N MET A 169 3.04 13.91 11.73
CA MET A 169 3.69 13.02 10.78
C MET A 169 3.43 11.54 11.02
N THR A 170 3.15 11.15 12.26
CA THR A 170 2.84 9.76 12.62
C THR A 170 1.69 9.16 11.80
N PRO A 171 0.54 9.85 11.61
CA PRO A 171 -0.55 9.33 10.78
C PRO A 171 -0.12 9.04 9.35
N LEU A 172 0.66 9.94 8.73
CA LEU A 172 1.19 9.74 7.38
C LEU A 172 2.07 8.49 7.30
N ARG A 173 3.00 8.31 8.25
CA ARG A 173 3.90 7.14 8.30
C ARG A 173 3.13 5.83 8.48
N ILE A 174 2.16 5.78 9.40
CA ILE A 174 1.34 4.58 9.65
C ILE A 174 0.54 4.22 8.40
N LEU A 175 -0.15 5.20 7.80
CA LEU A 175 -1.00 4.97 6.63
C LEU A 175 -0.18 4.61 5.40
N GLY A 176 0.97 5.24 5.20
CA GLY A 176 1.88 4.92 4.10
C GLY A 176 2.51 3.54 4.22
N SER A 177 2.93 3.14 5.43
CA SER A 177 3.41 1.77 5.68
C SER A 177 2.34 0.70 5.41
N HIS A 178 1.10 0.98 5.82
CA HIS A 178 -0.03 0.10 5.54
C HIS A 178 -0.29 0.01 4.02
N LEU A 179 -0.25 1.14 3.33
CA LEU A 179 -0.46 1.19 1.89
C LEU A 179 0.67 0.50 1.11
N GLN A 180 1.92 0.61 1.54
CA GLN A 180 3.05 -0.12 0.96
C GLN A 180 2.87 -1.64 1.10
N THR A 181 2.36 -2.09 2.25
CA THR A 181 2.04 -3.51 2.45
C THR A 181 0.97 -3.99 1.47
N LEU A 182 -0.09 -3.20 1.29
CA LEU A 182 -1.16 -3.50 0.33
C LEU A 182 -0.68 -3.47 -1.13
N LEU A 183 0.26 -2.59 -1.47
CA LEU A 183 0.88 -2.55 -2.80
C LEU A 183 1.70 -3.81 -3.09
N LEU A 184 2.49 -4.28 -2.11
CA LEU A 184 3.25 -5.53 -2.24
C LEU A 184 2.33 -6.74 -2.39
N GLU A 185 1.19 -6.75 -1.71
CA GLU A 185 0.16 -7.79 -1.89
C GLU A 185 -0.45 -7.75 -3.30
N ARG A 186 -0.75 -6.56 -3.84
CA ARG A 186 -1.27 -6.43 -5.22
C ARG A 186 -0.25 -6.77 -6.31
N ASP A 187 1.02 -6.44 -6.10
CA ASP A 187 2.12 -6.80 -7.02
C ASP A 187 2.26 -8.31 -7.15
N ARG A 188 2.19 -9.05 -6.02
CA ARG A 188 2.21 -10.52 -6.04
C ARG A 188 1.07 -11.12 -6.85
N ASP A 189 -0.08 -10.46 -6.88
CA ASP A 189 -1.26 -10.89 -7.65
C ASP A 189 -1.24 -10.42 -9.12
N GLY A 190 -0.21 -9.64 -9.52
CA GLY A 190 -0.07 -9.08 -10.86
C GLY A 190 -1.02 -7.93 -11.18
N ASP A 191 -1.56 -7.26 -10.16
CA ASP A 191 -2.59 -6.21 -10.26
C ASP A 191 -2.01 -4.79 -10.07
N LEU A 192 -0.74 -4.58 -10.44
CA LEU A 192 -0.12 -3.25 -10.44
C LEU A 192 -0.56 -2.46 -11.67
N THR A 193 -1.06 -1.25 -11.42
CA THR A 193 -1.35 -0.27 -12.47
C THR A 193 -0.25 0.80 -12.52
N GLU A 194 -0.22 1.57 -13.61
CA GLU A 194 0.68 2.73 -13.71
C GLU A 194 0.39 3.75 -12.60
N GLU A 195 -0.88 3.91 -12.25
CA GLU A 195 -1.33 4.81 -11.19
C GLU A 195 -0.84 4.36 -9.79
N THR A 196 -0.94 3.08 -9.46
CA THR A 196 -0.43 2.56 -8.17
C THR A 196 1.09 2.71 -8.08
N THR A 197 1.79 2.53 -9.20
CA THR A 197 3.24 2.75 -9.28
C THR A 197 3.61 4.22 -9.08
N ARG A 198 2.88 5.13 -9.72
CA ARG A 198 3.07 6.58 -9.52
C ARG A 198 2.83 6.99 -8.08
N PHE A 199 1.76 6.47 -7.48
CA PHE A 199 1.44 6.72 -6.07
C PHE A 199 2.55 6.23 -5.13
N ALA A 200 3.09 5.03 -5.40
CA ALA A 200 4.19 4.47 -4.61
C ALA A 200 5.45 5.35 -4.64
N ARG A 201 5.80 5.90 -5.81
CA ARG A 201 6.93 6.82 -5.94
C ARG A 201 6.71 8.09 -5.14
N LEU A 202 5.53 8.69 -5.26
CA LEU A 202 5.18 9.89 -4.52
C LEU A 202 5.24 9.69 -3.00
N TRP A 203 4.77 8.53 -2.53
CA TRP A 203 4.89 8.16 -1.12
C TRP A 203 6.36 8.04 -0.68
N LEU A 204 7.22 7.41 -1.49
CA LEU A 204 8.65 7.31 -1.18
C LEU A 204 9.34 8.68 -1.14
N ASP A 205 8.99 9.57 -2.05
CA ASP A 205 9.49 10.95 -2.05
C ASP A 205 9.05 11.70 -0.78
N LEU A 206 7.79 11.52 -0.37
CA LEU A 206 7.26 12.08 0.87
C LEU A 206 8.01 11.52 2.09
N GLU A 207 8.19 10.21 2.17
CA GLU A 207 8.94 9.57 3.26
C GLU A 207 10.39 10.08 3.34
N SER A 208 11.05 10.23 2.19
CA SER A 208 12.40 10.79 2.11
C SER A 208 12.46 12.24 2.59
N ALA A 209 11.51 13.08 2.17
CA ALA A 209 11.42 14.48 2.60
C ALA A 209 11.17 14.59 4.12
N LEU A 210 10.41 13.66 4.69
CA LEU A 210 10.16 13.60 6.13
C LEU A 210 11.39 13.21 6.93
N ALA A 211 12.13 12.21 6.45
CA ALA A 211 13.40 11.83 7.04
C ALA A 211 14.40 12.99 6.99
N ALA A 212 14.48 13.71 5.87
CA ALA A 212 15.32 14.90 5.73
C ALA A 212 14.92 15.99 6.73
N GLN A 213 13.63 16.33 6.82
CA GLN A 213 13.17 17.35 7.76
C GLN A 213 13.46 16.99 9.22
N HIS A 214 13.26 15.72 9.59
CA HIS A 214 13.61 15.21 10.92
C HIS A 214 15.12 15.37 11.21
N GLN A 215 15.96 15.03 10.25
CA GLN A 215 17.41 15.17 10.37
C GLN A 215 17.82 16.65 10.53
N ILE A 216 17.28 17.54 9.70
CA ILE A 216 17.62 18.97 9.73
C ILE A 216 17.18 19.61 11.05
N MET A 217 15.98 19.28 11.54
CA MET A 217 15.50 19.72 12.83
C MET A 217 16.37 19.21 14.00
N THR A 218 16.80 17.95 13.96
CA THR A 218 17.72 17.39 14.96
C THR A 218 19.07 18.12 14.96
N ILE A 219 19.61 18.41 13.77
CA ILE A 219 20.84 19.18 13.62
C ILE A 219 20.64 20.61 14.15
N GLY A 220 19.54 21.25 13.78
CA GLY A 220 19.15 22.58 14.26
C GLY A 220 19.07 22.62 15.78
N GLN A 221 18.33 21.71 16.41
CA GLN A 221 18.20 21.65 17.85
C GLN A 221 19.57 21.49 18.55
N ASN A 222 20.47 20.67 18.00
CA ASN A 222 21.82 20.51 18.54
C ASN A 222 22.66 21.77 18.37
N LEU A 223 22.66 22.40 17.19
CA LEU A 223 23.51 23.56 16.90
C LEU A 223 23.01 24.84 17.59
N PHE A 224 21.70 25.05 17.62
CA PHE A 224 21.06 26.20 18.28
C PHE A 224 20.96 26.00 19.80
N GLY A 225 20.73 24.78 20.29
CA GLY A 225 20.57 24.47 21.71
C GLY A 225 21.87 24.42 22.51
N GLN A 226 23.02 24.20 21.85
CA GLN A 226 24.33 24.19 22.51
C GLN A 226 24.85 25.59 22.89
N GLN A 227 24.14 26.68 22.59
CA GLN A 227 24.52 28.11 22.77
C GLN A 227 25.86 28.40 23.49
N PRO A 228 26.97 28.60 22.74
CA PRO A 228 27.80 29.77 23.02
C PRO A 228 27.42 30.88 22.04
N ALA A 229 27.34 32.10 22.56
CA ALA A 229 27.03 33.30 21.79
C ALA A 229 27.89 33.37 20.50
N LEU A 230 27.27 33.76 19.39
CA LEU A 230 27.99 34.17 18.18
C LEU A 230 28.79 35.43 18.51
N TYR A 231 30.09 35.38 18.23
CA TYR A 231 31.01 36.51 18.37
C TYR A 231 31.45 36.97 16.96
N PRO A 232 32.03 38.18 16.80
CA PRO A 232 32.46 38.69 15.49
C PRO A 232 33.27 37.70 14.64
N ARG A 233 34.11 36.86 15.27
CA ARG A 233 34.97 35.87 14.59
C ARG A 233 34.33 34.49 14.41
N SER A 234 33.07 34.28 14.79
CA SER A 234 32.37 33.00 14.73
C SER A 234 31.78 32.67 13.34
N VAL A 235 32.47 33.05 12.27
CA VAL A 235 32.01 32.96 10.86
C VAL A 235 31.57 31.54 10.50
N ALA A 236 32.45 30.56 10.69
CA ALA A 236 32.15 29.16 10.33
C ALA A 236 30.95 28.58 11.10
N LYS A 237 30.68 29.06 12.32
CA LYS A 237 29.51 28.66 13.10
C LYS A 237 28.24 29.34 12.57
N ALA A 238 28.32 30.64 12.26
CA ALA A 238 27.21 31.38 11.67
C ALA A 238 26.80 30.83 10.30
N ASP A 239 27.77 30.47 9.44
CA ASP A 239 27.48 29.82 8.15
C ASP A 239 26.75 28.48 8.34
N ARG A 240 27.22 27.61 9.24
CA ARG A 240 26.53 26.34 9.53
C ARG A 240 25.11 26.52 10.04
N LEU A 241 24.89 27.48 10.93
CA LEU A 241 23.54 27.80 11.42
C LEU A 241 22.66 28.34 10.29
N ARG A 242 23.23 29.16 9.40
CA ARG A 242 22.53 29.72 8.24
C ARG A 242 22.11 28.61 7.28
N ASP A 243 23.03 27.70 6.97
CA ASP A 243 22.77 26.59 6.05
C ASP A 243 21.66 25.68 6.59
N VAL A 244 21.66 25.38 7.90
CA VAL A 244 20.60 24.59 8.54
C VAL A 244 19.26 25.31 8.53
N ALA A 245 19.23 26.61 8.77
CA ALA A 245 18.00 27.41 8.73
C ALA A 245 17.42 27.46 7.30
N VAL A 246 18.26 27.66 6.28
CA VAL A 246 17.83 27.64 4.87
C VAL A 246 17.32 26.26 4.48
N GLU A 247 18.02 25.20 4.87
CA GLU A 247 17.61 23.83 4.53
C GLU A 247 16.30 23.46 5.21
N HIS A 248 16.05 23.93 6.43
CA HIS A 248 14.80 23.72 7.15
C HIS A 248 13.57 24.30 6.41
N VAL A 249 13.70 25.49 5.83
CA VAL A 249 12.62 26.08 5.01
C VAL A 249 12.42 25.26 3.73
N ARG A 250 13.51 24.88 3.04
CA ARG A 250 13.42 24.08 1.81
C ARG A 250 12.75 22.74 2.01
N THR A 251 13.05 22.04 3.10
CA THR A 251 12.42 20.76 3.43
C THR A 251 10.93 20.93 3.78
N ILE A 252 10.54 22.03 4.42
CA ILE A 252 9.13 22.39 4.64
C ILE A 252 8.39 22.63 3.31
N ASP A 253 9.00 23.40 2.39
CA ASP A 253 8.43 23.68 1.07
C ASP A 253 8.23 22.37 0.29
N ARG A 254 9.26 21.52 0.27
CA ARG A 254 9.20 20.23 -0.43
C ARG A 254 8.12 19.32 0.15
N LEU A 255 7.93 19.31 1.47
CA LEU A 255 6.85 18.55 2.11
C LEU A 255 5.47 19.08 1.73
N THR A 256 5.30 20.40 1.73
CA THR A 256 4.06 21.05 1.30
C THR A 256 3.71 20.71 -0.15
N GLU A 257 4.70 20.73 -1.04
CA GLU A 257 4.56 20.35 -2.45
C GLU A 257 4.15 18.88 -2.61
N LEU A 258 4.86 17.96 -1.94
CA LEU A 258 4.56 16.52 -2.02
C LEU A 258 3.20 16.16 -1.43
N CYS A 259 2.78 16.81 -0.34
CA CYS A 259 1.42 16.64 0.19
C CYS A 259 0.37 17.10 -0.82
N ARG A 260 0.62 18.21 -1.52
CA ARG A 260 -0.29 18.72 -2.56
C ARG A 260 -0.36 17.80 -3.78
N GLU A 261 0.77 17.31 -4.26
CA GLU A 261 0.81 16.33 -5.34
C GLU A 261 0.04 15.05 -4.97
N LEU A 262 0.07 14.66 -3.69
CA LEU A 262 -0.64 13.47 -3.18
C LEU A 262 -2.15 13.70 -3.10
N GLU A 263 -2.58 14.91 -2.76
CA GLU A 263 -3.97 15.34 -2.86
C GLU A 263 -4.46 15.35 -4.32
N ASP A 264 -3.70 15.95 -5.24
CA ASP A 264 -4.07 16.08 -6.66
C ASP A 264 -4.18 14.72 -7.35
N GLN A 265 -3.26 13.80 -7.04
CA GLN A 265 -3.32 12.44 -7.58
C GLN A 265 -4.56 11.67 -7.10
N ALA A 266 -5.04 11.94 -5.89
CA ALA A 266 -6.25 11.31 -5.38
C ALA A 266 -7.55 11.99 -5.84
N GLY A 267 -7.50 13.28 -6.18
CA GLY A 267 -8.63 14.05 -6.72
C GLY A 267 -9.00 13.68 -8.17
N GLY A 268 -8.08 13.05 -8.92
CA GLY A 268 -8.33 12.55 -10.28
C GLY A 268 -9.30 11.37 -10.36
N GLU A 269 -9.56 10.68 -9.25
CA GLU A 269 -10.51 9.56 -9.15
C GLU A 269 -11.73 9.92 -8.29
N GLN A 270 -12.38 11.07 -8.54
CA GLN A 270 -13.78 11.17 -8.13
C GLN A 270 -14.58 10.18 -8.97
N PRO A 271 -15.18 9.12 -8.38
CA PRO A 271 -16.17 8.35 -9.11
C PRO A 271 -17.29 9.32 -9.43
N ALA A 272 -17.70 9.37 -10.69
CA ALA A 272 -18.92 10.04 -11.08
C ALA A 272 -20.02 9.60 -10.10
N LEU A 273 -20.46 10.53 -9.26
CA LEU A 273 -21.64 10.35 -8.42
C LEU A 273 -22.79 10.12 -9.40
N THR A 274 -23.11 8.85 -9.65
CA THR A 274 -24.36 8.46 -10.30
C THR A 274 -25.49 9.00 -9.43
N ARG A 275 -26.21 9.97 -10.01
CA ARG A 275 -27.45 10.56 -9.49
C ARG A 275 -28.51 9.50 -9.28
#